data_AF-A0A962N999-F1
#
_entry.id   AF-A0A962N999-F1
#
_cell.length_a   1.000
_cell.length_b   1.000
_cell.length_c   1.000
_cell.angle_alpha   90.00
_cell.angle_beta   90.00
_cell.angle_gamma   90.00
#
_symmetry.space_group_name_H-M   'P 1'
#
loop_
_entity.id
_entity.type
_entity.pdbx_description
1 polymer ?
#
loop_
_entity_poly.entity_id
_entity_poly.type
_entity_poly.pdbx_seq_one_letter_code
_entity_poly.pdbx_strand_id
1 'polypeptide(L)'
;RLNRMHWQHARDARQPDAVTAIDALLQASWRQEASAAQQAVAWARNWVVLDSLYATLDSPRLQPVVAAQLRAALVQLQASAQRRRNDDRSGAQFAQAADEIARYLQDPASLPRRSLPRIPPGSPI
;
A
#
# COMPACT_ATOMS: atom_id res chain seq x y z
N ARG A 1 -0.34 4.38 14.03
CA ARG A 1 -1.78 4.12 14.29
C ARG A 1 -2.11 2.63 14.18
N LEU A 2 -1.57 1.91 13.20
CA LEU A 2 -1.79 0.45 13.03
C LEU A 2 -1.50 -0.39 14.28
N ASN A 3 -0.38 -0.16 14.97
CA ASN A 3 -0.11 -0.85 16.24
C ASN A 3 -1.23 -0.64 17.28
N ARG A 4 -1.77 0.58 17.37
CA ARG A 4 -2.85 0.90 18.31
C ARG A 4 -4.14 0.18 17.91
N MET A 5 -4.46 0.13 16.62
CA MET A 5 -5.61 -0.62 16.10
C MET A 5 -5.49 -2.12 16.40
N HIS A 6 -4.32 -2.71 16.17
CA HIS A 6 -4.07 -4.11 16.52
C HIS A 6 -4.29 -4.39 18.03
N TRP A 7 -3.75 -3.53 18.90
CA TRP A 7 -3.97 -3.64 20.34
C TRP A 7 -5.43 -3.44 20.77
N GLN A 8 -6.17 -2.58 20.06
CA GLN A 8 -7.60 -2.37 20.30
C GLN A 8 -8.42 -3.57 19.84
N HIS A 9 -8.14 -4.13 18.67
CA HIS A 9 -8.79 -5.34 18.15
C HIS A 9 -8.50 -6.57 19.01
N ALA A 10 -7.26 -6.73 19.49
CA ALA A 10 -6.90 -7.81 20.42
C ALA A 10 -7.66 -7.74 21.76
N ARG A 11 -8.15 -6.54 22.14
CA ARG A 11 -8.96 -6.33 23.35
C ARG A 11 -10.47 -6.35 23.07
N ASP A 12 -10.88 -5.99 21.85
CA ASP A 12 -12.27 -5.95 21.40
C ASP A 12 -12.33 -6.26 19.90
N ALA A 13 -12.81 -7.46 19.57
CA ALA A 13 -12.93 -7.94 18.20
C ALA A 13 -13.90 -7.11 17.32
N ARG A 14 -14.67 -6.18 17.89
CA ARG A 14 -15.53 -5.26 17.14
C ARG A 14 -14.77 -4.07 16.54
N GLN A 15 -13.53 -3.82 16.97
CA GLN A 15 -12.68 -2.77 16.44
C GLN A 15 -12.06 -3.20 15.09
N PRO A 16 -11.92 -2.32 14.10
CA PRO A 16 -11.28 -2.68 12.82
C PRO A 16 -9.81 -3.06 13.03
N ASP A 17 -9.44 -4.26 12.57
CA ASP A 17 -8.06 -4.73 12.59
C ASP A 17 -7.19 -3.99 11.57
N ALA A 18 -5.88 -3.98 11.79
CA ALA A 18 -4.89 -3.42 10.87
C ALA A 18 -5.00 -4.04 9.47
N VAL A 19 -5.29 -5.33 9.38
CA VAL A 19 -5.53 -6.04 8.10
C VAL A 19 -6.72 -5.43 7.35
N THR A 20 -7.84 -5.23 8.03
CA THR A 20 -9.04 -4.64 7.43
C THR A 20 -8.78 -3.22 6.95
N ALA A 21 -8.02 -2.43 7.71
CA ALA A 21 -7.65 -1.08 7.29
C ALA A 21 -6.72 -1.08 6.06
N ILE A 22 -5.76 -2.00 5.99
CA ILE A 22 -4.87 -2.16 4.83
C ILE A 22 -5.64 -2.61 3.60
N ASP A 23 -6.54 -3.59 3.74
CA ASP A 23 -7.34 -4.08 2.62
C ASP A 23 -8.29 -3.01 2.09
N ALA A 24 -8.94 -2.24 2.98
CA ALA A 24 -9.76 -1.10 2.59
C ALA A 24 -8.94 -0.03 1.84
N LEU A 25 -7.71 0.23 2.27
CA LEU A 25 -6.82 1.17 1.58
C LEU A 25 -6.44 0.67 0.17
N LEU A 26 -6.14 -0.63 0.03
CA LEU A 26 -5.83 -1.24 -1.27
C LEU A 26 -7.07 -1.29 -2.18
N GLN A 27 -8.25 -1.50 -1.61
CA GLN A 27 -9.52 -1.41 -2.33
C GLN A 27 -9.77 -0.01 -2.88
N ALA A 28 -9.58 1.02 -2.04
CA ALA A 28 -9.75 2.41 -2.44
C ALA A 28 -8.62 2.95 -3.33
N SER A 29 -7.62 2.15 -3.69
CA SER A 29 -6.49 2.56 -4.52
C SER A 29 -6.27 1.64 -5.72
N TRP A 30 -5.45 0.61 -5.54
CA TRP A 30 -4.97 -0.29 -6.58
C TRP A 30 -6.06 -1.15 -7.23
N ARG A 31 -7.15 -1.43 -6.50
CA ARG A 31 -8.27 -2.24 -7.00
C ARG A 31 -9.44 -1.42 -7.53
N GLN A 32 -9.43 -0.10 -7.36
CA GLN A 32 -10.46 0.78 -7.90
C GLN A 32 -10.21 1.06 -9.38
N GLU A 33 -11.24 0.89 -10.21
CA GLU A 33 -11.19 1.36 -11.60
C GLU A 33 -11.38 2.88 -11.66
N ALA A 34 -10.56 3.54 -12.48
CA ALA A 34 -10.64 4.97 -12.71
C ALA A 34 -11.13 5.25 -14.13
N SER A 35 -11.96 6.28 -14.28
CA SER A 35 -12.28 6.82 -15.59
C SER A 35 -11.03 7.34 -16.29
N ALA A 36 -11.06 7.45 -17.63
CA ALA A 36 -9.93 7.96 -18.41
C ALA A 36 -9.46 9.35 -17.93
N ALA A 37 -10.40 10.23 -17.56
CA ALA A 37 -10.09 11.57 -17.06
C ALA A 37 -9.39 11.57 -15.69
N GLN A 38 -9.60 10.54 -14.87
CA GLN A 38 -9.05 10.44 -13.51
C GLN A 38 -7.82 9.53 -13.44
N GLN A 39 -7.41 8.95 -14.56
CA GLN A 39 -6.42 7.88 -14.59
C GLN A 39 -5.06 8.31 -14.04
N ALA A 40 -4.59 9.52 -14.38
CA ALA A 40 -3.35 10.06 -13.85
C ALA A 40 -3.38 10.25 -12.31
N VAL A 41 -4.50 10.74 -11.77
CA VAL A 41 -4.69 10.93 -10.32
C VAL A 41 -4.74 9.59 -9.61
N ALA A 42 -5.44 8.61 -10.18
CA ALA A 42 -5.50 7.26 -9.65
C ALA A 42 -4.11 6.62 -9.57
N TRP A 43 -3.26 6.82 -10.58
CA TRP A 43 -1.87 6.34 -10.55
C TRP A 43 -1.04 7.02 -9.48
N ALA A 44 -1.09 8.36 -9.40
CA ALA A 44 -0.37 9.08 -8.37
C ALA A 44 -0.77 8.60 -6.96
N ARG A 45 -2.08 8.44 -6.71
CA ARG A 45 -2.60 7.88 -5.46
C ARG A 45 -2.05 6.48 -5.18
N ASN A 46 -2.08 5.59 -6.17
CA ASN A 46 -1.63 4.20 -6.03
C ASN A 46 -0.15 4.14 -5.60
N TRP A 47 0.70 4.95 -6.24
CA TRP A 47 2.11 5.06 -5.88
C TRP A 47 2.33 5.65 -4.48
N VAL A 48 1.59 6.69 -4.10
CA VAL A 48 1.66 7.27 -2.74
C VAL A 48 1.26 6.24 -1.68
N VAL A 49 0.22 5.43 -1.95
CA VAL A 49 -0.18 4.35 -1.04
C VAL A 49 0.94 3.32 -0.90
N LEU A 50 1.57 2.92 -2.01
CA LEU A 50 2.65 1.96 -2.00
C LEU A 50 3.87 2.47 -1.22
N ASP A 51 4.30 3.70 -1.50
CA ASP A 51 5.41 4.36 -0.78
C ASP A 51 5.11 4.45 0.74
N SER A 52 3.85 4.72 1.09
CA SER A 52 3.42 4.78 2.50
C SER A 52 3.46 3.42 3.19
N LEU A 53 3.14 2.34 2.47
CA LEU A 53 3.25 0.97 2.99
C LEU A 53 4.71 0.59 3.23
N TYR A 54 5.61 0.93 2.31
CA TYR A 54 7.07 0.72 2.50
C TYR A 54 7.61 1.53 3.68
N ALA A 55 7.29 2.82 3.76
CA ALA A 55 7.70 3.66 4.89
C ALA A 55 7.18 3.13 6.24
N THR A 56 6.00 2.50 6.23
CA THR A 56 5.44 1.88 7.43
C THR A 56 6.21 0.61 7.82
N LEU A 57 6.52 -0.25 6.85
CA LEU A 57 7.31 -1.48 7.06
C LEU A 57 8.74 -1.19 7.52
N ASP A 58 9.33 -0.09 7.04
CA ASP A 58 10.65 0.37 7.45
C ASP A 58 10.66 1.02 8.85
N SER A 59 9.48 1.23 9.44
CA SER A 59 9.39 1.87 10.76
C SER A 59 9.93 0.93 11.85
N PRO A 60 10.95 1.34 12.63
CA PRO A 60 11.52 0.50 13.70
C PRO A 60 10.54 0.26 14.86
N ARG A 61 9.41 0.96 14.87
CA ARG A 61 8.36 0.83 15.88
C ARG A 61 7.22 -0.08 15.44
N LEU A 62 7.25 -0.63 14.23
CA LEU A 62 6.20 -1.52 13.75
C LEU A 62 6.26 -2.86 14.50
N GLN A 63 5.13 -3.31 15.02
CA GLN A 63 5.06 -4.61 15.70
C GLN A 63 5.29 -5.75 14.70
N PRO A 64 6.04 -6.81 15.05
CA PRO A 64 6.39 -7.89 14.10
C PRO A 64 5.18 -8.55 13.44
N VAL A 65 4.08 -8.76 14.18
CA VAL A 65 2.84 -9.34 13.65
C VAL A 65 2.21 -8.43 12.59
N VAL A 66 2.19 -7.12 12.82
CA VAL A 66 1.66 -6.13 11.86
C VAL A 66 2.58 -6.05 10.64
N ALA A 67 3.91 -6.13 10.83
CA ALA A 67 4.87 -6.19 9.74
C ALA A 67 4.66 -7.41 8.84
N ALA A 68 4.42 -8.60 9.42
CA ALA A 68 4.12 -9.81 8.66
C ALA A 68 2.82 -9.66 7.84
N GLN A 69 1.77 -9.07 8.41
CA GLN A 69 0.52 -8.79 7.72
C GLN A 69 0.70 -7.82 6.54
N LEU A 70 1.46 -6.73 6.72
CA LEU A 70 1.77 -5.80 5.63
C LEU A 70 2.57 -6.49 4.51
N ARG A 71 3.57 -7.32 4.85
CA ARG A 71 4.33 -8.09 3.86
C ARG A 71 3.43 -9.06 3.08
N ALA A 72 2.51 -9.74 3.75
CA ALA A 72 1.53 -10.60 3.08
C ALA A 72 0.63 -9.80 2.12
N ALA A 73 0.17 -8.61 2.52
CA ALA A 73 -0.61 -7.72 1.67
C ALA A 73 0.18 -7.26 0.43
N LEU A 74 1.48 -6.96 0.58
CA LEU A 74 2.36 -6.63 -0.55
C LEU A 74 2.54 -7.81 -1.52
N VAL A 75 2.70 -9.04 -1.01
CA VAL A 75 2.77 -10.24 -1.87
C VAL A 75 1.47 -10.40 -2.68
N GLN A 76 0.32 -10.21 -2.04
CA GLN A 76 -0.98 -10.28 -2.74
C GLN A 76 -1.12 -9.17 -3.79
N LEU A 77 -0.66 -7.95 -3.49
CA LEU A 77 -0.65 -6.83 -4.43
C LEU A 77 0.31 -7.08 -5.61
N GLN A 78 1.49 -7.63 -5.36
CA GLN A 78 2.42 -8.03 -6.41
C GLN A 78 1.77 -9.04 -7.35
N ALA A 79 1.16 -10.09 -6.80
CA ALA A 79 0.51 -11.12 -7.58
C ALA A 79 -0.67 -10.59 -8.40
N SER A 80 -1.45 -9.65 -7.86
CA SER A 80 -2.56 -9.03 -8.60
C SER A 80 -2.06 -8.09 -9.70
N ALA A 81 -1.00 -7.33 -9.44
CA ALA A 81 -0.36 -6.47 -10.44
C ALA A 81 0.25 -7.30 -11.58
N GLN A 82 0.89 -8.44 -11.27
CA GLN A 82 1.40 -9.35 -12.30
C GLN A 82 0.31 -9.89 -13.23
N ARG A 83 -0.90 -10.17 -12.72
CA ARG A 83 -2.03 -10.61 -13.57
C ARG A 83 -2.52 -9.51 -14.51
N ARG A 84 -2.40 -8.25 -14.11
CA ARG A 84 -2.87 -7.07 -14.83
C ARG A 84 -1.80 -6.41 -15.69
N ARG A 85 -0.59 -6.97 -15.74
CA ARG A 85 0.56 -6.41 -16.47
C ARG A 85 0.34 -6.28 -17.98
N ASN A 86 -0.64 -7.00 -18.54
CA ASN A 86 -0.98 -7.00 -19.96
C ASN A 86 -2.26 -6.21 -20.26
N ASP A 87 -2.83 -5.48 -19.29
CA ASP A 87 -4.02 -4.65 -19.51
C ASP A 87 -3.71 -3.50 -20.48
N ASP A 88 -4.51 -3.30 -21.54
CA ASP A 88 -4.19 -2.39 -22.65
C ASP A 88 -3.85 -0.94 -22.25
N ARG A 89 -4.53 -0.39 -21.23
CA ARG A 89 -4.34 1.01 -20.80
C ARG A 89 -3.41 1.19 -19.61
N SER A 90 -3.13 0.11 -18.89
CA SER A 90 -2.56 0.17 -17.52
C SER A 90 -1.47 -0.85 -17.26
N GLY A 91 -1.22 -1.76 -18.21
CA GLY A 91 -0.33 -2.91 -18.04
C GLY A 91 1.09 -2.51 -17.66
N ALA A 92 1.63 -1.47 -18.29
CA ALA A 92 2.95 -0.94 -17.95
C ALA A 92 3.06 -0.46 -16.49
N GLN A 93 2.02 0.17 -15.95
CA GLN A 93 2.00 0.63 -14.56
C GLN A 93 1.92 -0.54 -13.58
N PHE A 94 1.08 -1.54 -13.87
CA PHE A 94 1.01 -2.75 -13.06
C PHE A 94 2.28 -3.60 -13.13
N ALA A 95 2.91 -3.69 -14.30
CA ALA A 95 4.21 -4.33 -14.45
C ALA A 95 5.26 -3.64 -13.57
N GLN A 96 5.37 -2.31 -13.66
CA GLN A 96 6.31 -1.53 -12.84
C GLN A 96 6.05 -1.73 -11.34
N ALA A 97 4.80 -1.70 -10.90
CA ALA A 97 4.44 -1.93 -9.51
C ALA A 97 4.82 -3.34 -9.04
N ALA A 98 4.57 -4.37 -9.85
CA ALA A 98 4.95 -5.74 -9.53
C ALA A 98 6.47 -5.89 -9.35
N ASP A 99 7.26 -5.26 -10.24
CA ASP A 99 8.73 -5.31 -10.18
C ASP A 99 9.30 -4.51 -9.00
N GLU A 100 8.68 -3.38 -8.66
CA GLU A 100 9.06 -2.57 -7.49
C GLU A 100 8.76 -3.31 -6.18
N ILE A 101 7.59 -3.93 -6.07
CA ILE A 101 7.25 -4.77 -4.91
C ILE A 101 8.16 -5.98 -4.80
N ALA A 102 8.47 -6.66 -5.91
CA ALA A 102 9.39 -7.80 -5.92
C ALA A 102 10.76 -7.41 -5.36
N ARG A 103 11.33 -6.30 -5.84
CA ARG A 103 12.62 -5.78 -5.37
C ARG A 103 12.58 -5.42 -3.90
N TYR A 104 11.54 -4.71 -3.45
CA TYR A 104 11.40 -4.36 -2.03
C TYR A 104 11.34 -5.60 -1.13
N LEU A 105 10.58 -6.62 -1.52
CA LEU A 105 10.42 -7.84 -0.71
C LEU A 105 11.70 -8.66 -0.63
N GLN A 106 12.55 -8.62 -1.67
CA GLN A 106 13.87 -9.27 -1.69
C GLN A 106 14.91 -8.48 -0.89
N ASP A 107 15.01 -7.18 -1.15
CA ASP A 107 15.94 -6.27 -0.48
C ASP A 107 15.31 -4.87 -0.32
N PRO A 108 14.78 -4.55 0.87
CA PRO A 108 14.21 -3.23 1.15
C PRO A 108 15.20 -2.07 0.98
N ALA A 109 16.50 -2.31 1.18
CA ALA A 109 17.52 -1.26 1.11
C ALA A 109 17.86 -0.87 -0.34
N SER A 110 17.48 -1.70 -1.32
CA SER A 110 17.80 -1.52 -2.74
C SER A 110 16.98 -0.42 -3.44
N LEU A 111 15.88 0.05 -2.82
CA LEU A 111 14.99 1.02 -3.47
C LEU A 111 15.27 2.46 -3.02
N PRO A 112 15.46 3.41 -3.98
CA PRO A 112 15.56 4.81 -3.66
C PRO A 112 14.22 5.31 -3.11
N ARG A 113 14.21 5.77 -1.86
CA ARG A 113 13.00 6.23 -1.19
C ARG A 113 12.53 7.55 -1.78
N ARG A 114 11.32 7.57 -2.34
CA ARG A 114 10.64 8.82 -2.69
C ARG A 114 10.17 9.48 -1.39
N SER A 115 10.39 10.79 -1.29
CA SER A 115 9.88 11.56 -0.15
C SER A 115 8.35 11.64 -0.25
N LEU A 116 7.65 11.16 0.78
CA LEU A 116 6.19 11.31 0.84
C LEU A 116 5.82 12.80 0.84
N PRO A 117 4.76 13.20 0.11
CA PRO A 117 4.29 14.57 0.16
C PRO A 117 3.89 14.94 1.59
N ARG A 118 4.43 16.05 2.11
CA ARG A 118 4.05 16.55 3.45
C ARG A 118 2.67 17.18 3.34
N ILE A 119 1.66 16.53 3.93
CA ILE A 119 0.32 17.12 4.07
C ILE A 119 0.39 18.12 5.24
N PRO A 120 0.15 19.42 5.02
CA PRO A 120 0.12 20.39 6.10
C PRO A 120 -1.06 20.11 7.06
N PRO A 121 -0.90 20.30 8.37
CA PRO A 121 -2.02 20.24 9.29
C PRO A 121 -2.99 21.39 8.98
N GLY A 122 -4.13 21.10 8.36
CA GLY A 122 -5.15 22.12 8.06
C GLY A 122 -5.95 21.94 6.77
N SER A 123 -5.63 20.96 5.91
CA SER A 123 -6.47 20.69 4.74
C SER A 123 -7.87 20.21 5.20
N PRO A 124 -8.96 20.85 4.76
CA PRO A 124 -10.31 20.44 5.13
C PRO A 124 -10.56 18.99 4.67
N ILE A 125 -11.08 18.19 5.60
CA ILE A 125 -11.71 16.88 5.37
C ILE A 125 -13.16 17.09 4.94
#